data_AF-A0A165N830-F1
#
_entry.id   AF-A0A165N830-F1
#
_cell.length_a   1.000
_cell.length_b   1.000
_cell.length_c   1.000
_cell.angle_alpha   90.00
_cell.angle_beta   90.00
_cell.angle_gamma   90.00
#
_symmetry.space_group_name_H-M   'P 1'
#
loop_
_entity.id
_entity.type
_entity.pdbx_description
1 polymer ?
#
loop_
_entity_poly.entity_id
_entity_poly.type
_entity_poly.pdbx_seq_one_letter_code
_entity_poly.pdbx_strand_id
1 'polypeptide(L)'
;MPFGEVVCGSPGSGKSTYCYGKHQLFTALNRPISIVNLDPANDNIPYPCAIDISQLITLEDVMTEHGLGPNGGMLYCMEYLEANFDWLEDRLRELGKDAYVLFDLPGQVELSTNHESVKNIVHKLAKSGFRLAAVHLCDAHYVTDASKYISVLMLSLRAMLHLELPHINVLSKVDLIAQYGDLDFNLDFYTEVQDLSYLENALSASTPRYRALNMAICSLIEDYGLVGFETLAVEDKESMLHLTRVIDKATGCVFVPPPGSEQPPGTVDAGAAPGAQRPNAFGLFTSAAATIKGPQSDVRDVQERWVDAREDWDAWEKAQWRREGQLAQEVAQKSKIRQRGTGEKT
;
A
#
# COMPACT_ATOMS: atom_id res chain seq x y z
N MET A 1 12.89 -14.59 7.82
CA MET A 1 11.73 -14.11 8.62
C MET A 1 10.81 -13.42 7.64
N PRO A 2 9.56 -13.88 7.48
CA PRO A 2 8.70 -13.36 6.44
C PRO A 2 8.15 -11.99 6.83
N PHE A 3 7.99 -11.13 5.82
CA PHE A 3 7.39 -9.82 5.94
C PHE A 3 6.09 -9.80 5.18
N GLY A 4 5.16 -8.94 5.57
CA GLY A 4 3.97 -8.77 4.77
C GLY A 4 3.19 -7.50 5.00
N GLU A 5 2.27 -7.26 4.08
CA GLU A 5 1.33 -6.16 4.10
C GLU A 5 -0.08 -6.69 4.11
N VAL A 6 -0.87 -6.21 5.05
CA VAL A 6 -2.31 -6.46 5.08
C VAL A 6 -2.98 -5.28 4.40
N VAL A 7 -3.40 -5.46 3.15
CA VAL A 7 -4.00 -4.40 2.33
C VAL A 7 -5.49 -4.36 2.61
N CYS A 8 -5.96 -3.27 3.19
CA CYS A 8 -7.37 -3.05 3.54
C CYS A 8 -7.85 -1.68 3.03
N GLY A 9 -9.16 -1.44 3.13
CA GLY A 9 -9.79 -0.21 2.67
C GLY A 9 -11.12 -0.45 1.97
N SER A 10 -11.87 0.63 1.76
CA SER A 10 -13.24 0.55 1.23
C SER A 10 -13.33 -0.06 -0.18
N PRO A 11 -14.51 -0.53 -0.60
CA PRO A 11 -14.71 -0.99 -1.96
C PRO A 11 -14.37 0.14 -2.94
N GLY A 12 -13.61 -0.18 -3.98
CA GLY A 12 -13.18 0.80 -4.98
C GLY A 12 -11.98 1.65 -4.60
N SER A 13 -11.41 1.55 -3.39
CA SER A 13 -10.21 2.31 -3.00
C SER A 13 -8.93 1.91 -3.75
N GLY A 14 -8.96 0.82 -4.53
CA GLY A 14 -7.85 0.40 -5.39
C GLY A 14 -6.92 -0.66 -4.79
N LYS A 15 -7.36 -1.46 -3.81
CA LYS A 15 -6.57 -2.53 -3.17
C LYS A 15 -5.90 -3.48 -4.16
N SER A 16 -6.69 -4.16 -5.01
CA SER A 16 -6.14 -5.10 -5.98
C SER A 16 -5.27 -4.43 -7.04
N THR A 17 -5.58 -3.17 -7.41
CA THR A 17 -4.74 -2.35 -8.30
C THR A 17 -3.38 -2.05 -7.66
N TYR A 18 -3.37 -1.67 -6.38
CA TYR A 18 -2.16 -1.46 -5.60
C TYR A 18 -1.33 -2.75 -5.48
N CYS A 19 -1.97 -3.89 -5.16
CA CYS A 19 -1.30 -5.19 -5.11
C CYS A 19 -0.61 -5.52 -6.44
N TYR A 20 -1.30 -5.29 -7.57
CA TYR A 20 -0.71 -5.52 -8.88
C TYR A 20 0.45 -4.56 -9.21
N GLY A 21 0.26 -3.26 -8.98
CA GLY A 21 1.31 -2.26 -9.18
C GLY A 21 2.55 -2.56 -8.34
N LYS A 22 2.35 -3.04 -7.10
CA LYS A 22 3.44 -3.43 -6.22
C LYS A 22 4.17 -4.68 -6.71
N HIS A 23 3.45 -5.67 -7.21
CA HIS A 23 4.05 -6.83 -7.86
C HIS A 23 4.91 -6.44 -9.07
N GLN A 24 4.41 -5.54 -9.93
CA GLN A 24 5.17 -5.03 -11.07
C GLN A 24 6.43 -4.28 -10.63
N LEU A 25 6.32 -3.39 -9.64
CA LEU A 25 7.46 -2.65 -9.09
C LEU A 25 8.51 -3.60 -8.51
N PHE A 26 8.11 -4.55 -7.68
CA PHE A 26 9.03 -5.49 -7.04
C PHE A 26 9.71 -6.40 -8.07
N THR A 27 8.97 -6.85 -9.09
CA THR A 27 9.53 -7.58 -10.23
C THR A 27 10.59 -6.76 -10.95
N ALA A 28 10.33 -5.47 -11.22
CA ALA A 28 11.30 -4.58 -11.86
C ALA A 28 12.54 -4.31 -10.99
N LEU A 29 12.40 -4.36 -9.65
CA LEU A 29 13.48 -4.23 -8.69
C LEU A 29 14.23 -5.55 -8.41
N ASN A 30 13.83 -6.67 -9.04
CA ASN A 30 14.29 -8.02 -8.71
C ASN A 30 14.13 -8.36 -7.22
N ARG A 31 13.07 -7.84 -6.59
CA ARG A 31 12.69 -8.17 -5.22
C ARG A 31 11.56 -9.21 -5.27
N PRO A 32 11.72 -10.39 -4.66
CA PRO A 32 10.67 -11.41 -4.67
C PRO A 32 9.46 -10.93 -3.87
N ILE A 33 8.27 -11.19 -4.40
CA ILE A 33 6.99 -10.85 -3.78
C ILE A 33 5.95 -11.92 -4.14
N SER A 34 5.09 -12.25 -3.18
CA SER A 34 3.96 -13.15 -3.39
C SER A 34 2.67 -12.45 -2.98
N ILE A 35 1.62 -12.57 -3.78
CA ILE A 35 0.30 -12.04 -3.44
C ILE A 35 -0.60 -13.20 -2.99
N VAL A 36 -1.28 -12.99 -1.88
CA VAL A 36 -2.30 -13.85 -1.31
C VAL A 36 -3.64 -13.14 -1.42
N ASN A 37 -4.54 -13.67 -2.25
CA ASN A 37 -5.91 -13.18 -2.35
C ASN A 37 -6.75 -13.77 -1.22
N LEU A 38 -7.28 -12.92 -0.35
CA LEU A 38 -8.22 -13.29 0.70
C LEU A 38 -9.64 -12.77 0.39
N ASP A 39 -9.90 -12.21 -0.80
CA ASP A 39 -11.24 -11.83 -1.25
C ASP A 39 -11.93 -12.99 -2.01
N PRO A 40 -12.90 -13.70 -1.40
CA PRO A 40 -13.62 -14.81 -2.03
C PRO A 40 -14.65 -14.39 -3.09
N ALA A 41 -14.86 -13.08 -3.27
CA ALA A 41 -15.77 -12.53 -4.29
C ALA A 41 -15.02 -11.99 -5.53
N ASN A 42 -13.69 -12.13 -5.57
CA ASN A 42 -12.88 -11.59 -6.65
C ASN A 42 -12.72 -12.61 -7.80
N ASP A 43 -13.62 -12.55 -8.77
CA ASP A 43 -13.62 -13.48 -9.91
C ASP A 43 -12.49 -13.23 -10.92
N ASN A 44 -11.93 -12.02 -10.95
CA ASN A 44 -10.95 -11.59 -11.95
C ASN A 44 -9.71 -10.98 -11.28
N ILE A 45 -8.83 -11.85 -10.78
CA ILE A 45 -7.59 -11.45 -10.16
C ILE A 45 -6.62 -10.89 -11.23
N PRO A 46 -6.21 -9.61 -11.17
CA PRO A 46 -5.41 -8.97 -12.23
C PRO A 46 -3.91 -9.27 -12.14
N TYR A 47 -3.49 -10.05 -11.15
CA TYR A 47 -2.09 -10.29 -10.80
C TYR A 47 -1.78 -11.78 -10.64
N PRO A 48 -0.49 -12.19 -10.71
CA PRO A 48 -0.08 -13.55 -10.36
C PRO A 48 -0.37 -13.84 -8.88
N CYS A 49 -1.39 -14.64 -8.62
CA CYS A 49 -1.81 -15.02 -7.28
C CYS A 49 -1.06 -16.28 -6.82
N ALA A 50 -0.36 -16.19 -5.69
CA ALA A 50 0.37 -17.32 -5.12
C ALA A 50 -0.54 -18.25 -4.31
N ILE A 51 -1.46 -17.67 -3.52
CA ILE A 51 -2.45 -18.38 -2.72
C ILE A 51 -3.78 -17.64 -2.87
N ASP A 52 -4.84 -18.39 -3.17
CA ASP A 52 -6.18 -17.83 -3.35
C ASP A 52 -7.17 -18.54 -2.43
N ILE A 53 -7.91 -17.75 -1.64
CA ILE A 53 -8.96 -18.25 -0.74
C ILE A 53 -10.04 -19.03 -1.50
N SER A 54 -10.26 -18.77 -2.79
CA SER A 54 -11.21 -19.51 -3.63
C SER A 54 -10.91 -21.03 -3.69
N GLN A 55 -9.67 -21.43 -3.42
CA GLN A 55 -9.26 -22.84 -3.32
C GLN A 55 -9.75 -23.52 -2.02
N LEU A 56 -10.12 -22.73 -1.01
CA LEU A 56 -10.66 -23.18 0.26
C LEU A 56 -12.18 -23.02 0.31
N ILE A 57 -12.68 -21.82 -0.05
CA ILE A 57 -14.09 -21.46 0.03
C ILE A 57 -14.41 -20.33 -0.95
N THR A 58 -15.55 -20.42 -1.64
CA THR A 58 -16.04 -19.37 -2.55
C THR A 58 -17.30 -18.72 -1.98
N LEU A 59 -17.53 -17.44 -2.33
CA LEU A 59 -18.74 -16.75 -1.89
C LEU A 59 -20.02 -17.40 -2.47
N GLU A 60 -19.98 -17.86 -3.72
CA GLU A 60 -21.13 -18.47 -4.39
C GLU A 60 -21.59 -19.77 -3.72
N ASP A 61 -20.63 -20.63 -3.35
CA ASP A 61 -20.93 -21.89 -2.65
C ASP A 61 -21.61 -21.61 -1.30
N VAL A 62 -21.08 -20.66 -0.54
CA VAL A 62 -21.63 -20.26 0.77
C VAL A 62 -23.03 -19.68 0.65
N MET A 63 -23.26 -18.81 -0.33
CA MET A 63 -24.58 -18.21 -0.55
C MET A 63 -25.61 -19.28 -0.92
N THR A 64 -25.22 -20.26 -1.74
CA THR A 64 -26.10 -21.34 -2.18
C THR A 64 -26.39 -22.34 -1.06
N GLU A 65 -25.37 -22.75 -0.31
CA GLU A 65 -25.50 -23.77 0.74
C GLU A 65 -26.19 -23.25 2.00
N HIS A 66 -25.85 -22.03 2.44
CA HIS A 66 -26.37 -21.45 3.68
C HIS A 66 -27.52 -20.47 3.48
N GLY A 67 -27.92 -20.18 2.24
CA GLY A 67 -28.99 -19.23 1.93
C GLY A 67 -28.70 -17.79 2.39
N LEU A 68 -27.41 -17.43 2.46
CA LEU A 68 -26.95 -16.12 2.92
C LEU A 68 -26.92 -15.11 1.76
N GLY A 69 -27.14 -13.84 2.09
CA GLY A 69 -26.86 -12.74 1.15
C GLY A 69 -25.36 -12.47 1.01
N PRO A 70 -24.91 -11.68 0.01
CA PRO A 70 -23.49 -11.47 -0.28
C PRO A 70 -22.63 -11.03 0.90
N ASN A 71 -23.12 -10.07 1.71
CA ASN A 71 -22.38 -9.60 2.89
C ASN A 71 -22.30 -10.65 4.00
N GLY A 72 -23.37 -11.43 4.20
CA GLY A 72 -23.39 -12.52 5.17
C GLY A 72 -22.50 -13.69 4.74
N GLY A 73 -22.50 -14.01 3.44
CA GLY A 73 -21.61 -15.02 2.87
C GLY A 73 -20.14 -14.61 2.97
N MET A 74 -19.82 -13.34 2.75
CA MET A 74 -18.46 -12.83 2.91
C MET A 74 -17.97 -12.96 4.36
N LEU A 75 -18.82 -12.63 5.33
CA LEU A 75 -18.52 -12.81 6.75
C LEU A 75 -18.20 -14.27 7.08
N TYR A 76 -19.07 -15.17 6.61
CA TYR A 76 -18.90 -16.60 6.78
C TYR A 76 -17.61 -17.11 6.14
N CYS A 77 -17.23 -16.62 4.96
CA CYS A 77 -15.95 -16.99 4.33
C CYS A 77 -14.75 -16.63 5.21
N MET A 78 -14.79 -15.46 5.86
CA MET A 78 -13.72 -15.03 6.76
C MET A 78 -13.68 -15.86 8.06
N GLU A 79 -14.85 -16.18 8.63
CA GLU A 79 -14.96 -17.09 9.78
C GLU A 79 -14.44 -18.49 9.44
N TYR A 80 -14.76 -18.98 8.25
CA TYR A 80 -14.32 -20.29 7.77
C TYR A 80 -12.80 -20.33 7.56
N LEU A 81 -12.22 -19.28 6.96
CA LEU A 81 -10.77 -19.13 6.85
C LEU A 81 -10.10 -19.06 8.23
N GLU A 82 -10.69 -18.34 9.17
CA GLU A 82 -10.18 -18.26 10.55
C GLU A 82 -10.19 -19.63 11.24
N ALA A 83 -11.27 -20.39 11.10
CA ALA A 83 -11.41 -21.73 11.66
C ALA A 83 -10.44 -22.73 11.02
N ASN A 84 -10.17 -22.58 9.72
CA ASN A 84 -9.28 -23.43 8.94
C ASN A 84 -7.91 -22.77 8.67
N PHE A 85 -7.42 -21.95 9.61
CA PHE A 85 -6.19 -21.17 9.42
C PHE A 85 -4.96 -22.04 9.09
N ASP A 86 -4.94 -23.30 9.55
CA ASP A 86 -3.85 -24.25 9.25
C ASP A 86 -3.64 -24.40 7.73
N TRP A 87 -4.72 -24.33 6.93
CA TRP A 87 -4.63 -24.34 5.46
C TRP A 87 -3.79 -23.17 4.95
N LEU A 88 -4.08 -21.95 5.43
CA LEU A 88 -3.34 -20.75 5.01
C LEU A 88 -1.90 -20.82 5.52
N GLU A 89 -1.69 -21.29 6.75
CA GLU A 89 -0.36 -21.41 7.33
C GLU A 89 0.53 -22.37 6.53
N ASP A 90 0.01 -23.55 6.16
CA ASP A 90 0.76 -24.53 5.39
C ASP A 90 1.10 -24.02 3.99
N ARG A 91 0.17 -23.34 3.32
CA ARG A 91 0.41 -22.71 2.00
C ARG A 91 1.45 -21.59 2.09
N LEU A 92 1.44 -20.80 3.16
CA LEU A 92 2.45 -19.77 3.38
C LEU A 92 3.84 -20.37 3.64
N ARG A 93 3.94 -21.52 4.31
CA ARG A 93 5.23 -22.21 4.53
C ARG A 93 5.88 -22.65 3.21
N GLU A 94 5.08 -23.02 2.21
CA GLU A 94 5.57 -23.39 0.87
C GLU A 94 6.26 -22.23 0.14
N LEU A 95 5.91 -20.97 0.46
CA LEU A 95 6.52 -19.77 -0.15
C LEU A 95 7.95 -19.50 0.35
N GLY A 96 8.37 -20.15 1.44
CA GLY A 96 9.70 -20.02 2.02
C GLY A 96 9.80 -19.00 3.17
N LYS A 97 10.88 -19.12 3.95
CA LYS A 97 11.06 -18.41 5.24
C LYS A 97 11.36 -16.92 5.14
N ASP A 98 11.72 -16.43 3.96
CA ASP A 98 12.11 -15.04 3.70
C ASP A 98 11.18 -14.38 2.66
N ALA A 99 9.96 -14.91 2.50
CA ALA A 99 8.97 -14.37 1.59
C ALA A 99 8.49 -12.97 2.03
N TYR A 100 8.24 -12.11 1.04
CA TYR A 100 7.52 -10.86 1.21
C TYR A 100 6.11 -11.04 0.65
N VAL A 101 5.09 -10.93 1.49
CA VAL A 101 3.73 -11.34 1.16
C VAL A 101 2.75 -10.17 1.23
N LEU A 102 1.99 -9.94 0.16
CA LEU A 102 0.84 -9.03 0.17
C LEU A 102 -0.43 -9.83 0.41
N PHE A 103 -1.21 -9.45 1.41
CA PHE A 103 -2.54 -10.01 1.69
C PHE A 103 -3.59 -9.01 1.17
N ASP A 104 -4.26 -9.35 0.07
CA ASP A 104 -5.37 -8.56 -0.49
C ASP A 104 -6.66 -8.97 0.23
N LEU A 105 -7.17 -8.11 1.13
CA LEU A 105 -8.39 -8.38 1.89
C LEU A 105 -9.67 -8.03 1.10
N PRO A 106 -10.81 -8.64 1.45
CA PRO A 106 -12.09 -8.27 0.86
C PRO A 106 -12.42 -6.79 1.04
N GLY A 107 -13.20 -6.26 0.10
CA GLY A 107 -13.49 -4.82 0.05
C GLY A 107 -14.38 -4.26 1.14
N GLN A 108 -15.14 -5.10 1.84
CA GLN A 108 -16.09 -4.67 2.87
C GLN A 108 -15.36 -4.13 4.10
N VAL A 109 -15.57 -2.84 4.39
CA VAL A 109 -14.87 -2.15 5.49
C VAL A 109 -15.15 -2.79 6.85
N GLU A 110 -16.36 -3.31 7.04
CA GLU A 110 -16.85 -3.91 8.28
C GLU A 110 -16.01 -5.11 8.71
N LEU A 111 -15.42 -5.84 7.76
CA LEU A 111 -14.54 -6.97 8.04
C LEU A 111 -13.24 -6.50 8.70
N SER A 112 -12.71 -5.36 8.26
CA SER A 112 -11.46 -4.80 8.76
C SER A 112 -11.63 -3.93 10.01
N THR A 113 -12.84 -3.45 10.32
CA THR A 113 -13.10 -2.50 11.41
C THR A 113 -13.93 -3.04 12.56
N ASN A 114 -14.78 -4.02 12.31
CA ASN A 114 -15.78 -4.48 13.29
C ASN A 114 -15.70 -5.99 13.54
N HIS A 115 -15.43 -6.78 12.52
CA HIS A 115 -15.41 -8.23 12.67
C HIS A 115 -14.10 -8.74 13.26
N GLU A 116 -14.17 -9.71 14.17
CA GLU A 116 -12.98 -10.24 14.85
C GLU A 116 -12.17 -11.18 13.95
N SER A 117 -12.75 -11.80 12.91
CA SER A 117 -12.03 -12.80 12.12
C SER A 117 -10.78 -12.27 11.44
N VAL A 118 -10.83 -11.08 10.83
CA VAL A 118 -9.63 -10.49 10.19
C VAL A 118 -8.56 -10.21 11.25
N LYS A 119 -8.94 -9.66 12.40
CA LYS A 119 -8.03 -9.42 13.53
C LYS A 119 -7.38 -10.73 14.00
N ASN A 120 -8.17 -11.77 14.18
CA ASN A 120 -7.70 -13.07 14.64
C ASN A 120 -6.77 -13.74 13.60
N ILE A 121 -7.09 -13.67 12.31
CA ILE A 121 -6.24 -14.14 11.22
C ILE A 121 -4.89 -13.40 11.23
N VAL A 122 -4.91 -12.07 11.31
CA VAL A 122 -3.71 -11.23 11.40
C VAL A 122 -2.87 -11.59 12.63
N HIS A 123 -3.51 -11.80 13.78
CA HIS A 123 -2.81 -12.18 15.00
C HIS A 123 -2.20 -13.59 14.92
N LYS A 124 -2.86 -14.53 14.25
CA LYS A 124 -2.31 -15.87 13.95
C LYS A 124 -1.11 -15.76 12.99
N LEU A 125 -1.19 -14.95 11.94
CA LEU A 125 -0.07 -14.69 11.02
C LEU A 125 1.15 -14.11 11.76
N ALA A 126 0.92 -13.13 12.64
CA ALA A 126 1.98 -12.55 13.47
C ALA A 126 2.61 -13.61 14.40
N LYS A 127 1.80 -14.49 15.01
CA LYS A 127 2.29 -15.62 15.82
C LYS A 127 3.09 -16.64 15.02
N SER A 128 2.76 -16.84 13.74
CA SER A 128 3.56 -17.67 12.81
C SER A 128 4.87 -17.01 12.37
N GLY A 129 5.19 -15.81 12.89
CA GLY A 129 6.48 -15.13 12.72
C GLY A 129 6.51 -14.08 11.61
N PHE A 130 5.36 -13.72 11.03
CA PHE A 130 5.28 -12.61 10.08
C PHE A 130 5.44 -11.27 10.78
N ARG A 131 6.24 -10.39 10.17
CA ARG A 131 6.25 -8.96 10.51
C ARG A 131 5.32 -8.22 9.55
N LEU A 132 4.16 -7.83 10.05
CA LEU A 132 3.09 -7.25 9.26
C LEU A 132 2.97 -5.74 9.49
N ALA A 133 2.60 -5.03 8.44
CA ALA A 133 2.03 -3.69 8.52
C ALA A 133 0.69 -3.68 7.77
N ALA A 134 -0.28 -2.91 8.25
CA ALA A 134 -1.53 -2.72 7.51
C ALA A 134 -1.39 -1.50 6.59
N VAL A 135 -1.84 -1.64 5.35
CA VAL A 135 -1.90 -0.56 4.35
C VAL A 135 -3.36 -0.28 4.09
N HIS A 136 -3.87 0.82 4.63
CA HIS A 136 -5.27 1.18 4.56
C HIS A 136 -5.52 2.23 3.48
N LEU A 137 -6.03 1.76 2.33
CA LEU A 137 -6.29 2.60 1.17
C LEU A 137 -7.64 3.31 1.29
N CYS A 138 -7.61 4.63 1.19
CA CYS A 138 -8.76 5.52 1.17
C CYS A 138 -8.74 6.31 -0.13
N ASP A 139 -9.85 6.34 -0.86
CA ASP A 139 -9.94 7.08 -2.12
C ASP A 139 -9.80 8.60 -1.88
N ALA A 140 -8.92 9.27 -2.63
CA ALA A 140 -8.72 10.72 -2.53
C ALA A 140 -10.01 11.53 -2.78
N HIS A 141 -11.02 10.95 -3.43
CA HIS A 141 -12.34 11.59 -3.56
C HIS A 141 -12.95 11.99 -2.21
N TYR A 142 -12.61 11.32 -1.11
CA TYR A 142 -13.19 11.66 0.19
C TYR A 142 -12.68 12.98 0.77
N VAL A 143 -11.54 13.52 0.30
CA VAL A 143 -11.01 14.80 0.81
C VAL A 143 -11.70 16.02 0.19
N THR A 144 -12.52 15.84 -0.85
CA THR A 144 -13.24 16.95 -1.52
C THR A 144 -14.45 17.46 -0.74
N ASP A 145 -14.81 16.84 0.38
CA ASP A 145 -15.89 17.27 1.25
C ASP A 145 -15.50 17.04 2.71
N ALA A 146 -15.69 18.06 3.55
CA ALA A 146 -15.30 18.01 4.95
C ALA A 146 -15.97 16.86 5.72
N SER A 147 -17.25 16.57 5.43
CA SER A 147 -18.00 15.52 6.15
C SER A 147 -17.52 14.12 5.74
N LYS A 148 -17.26 13.92 4.45
CA LYS A 148 -16.65 12.68 3.93
C LYS A 148 -15.26 12.47 4.52
N TYR A 149 -14.44 13.51 4.55
CA TYR A 149 -13.10 13.46 5.10
C TYR A 149 -13.11 13.05 6.58
N ILE A 150 -13.92 13.70 7.41
CA ILE A 150 -14.07 13.35 8.84
C ILE A 150 -14.51 11.89 9.03
N SER A 151 -15.41 11.40 8.16
CA SER A 151 -15.84 10.00 8.19
C SER A 151 -14.69 9.03 7.90
N VAL A 152 -13.80 9.38 6.96
CA VAL A 152 -12.59 8.59 6.65
C VAL A 152 -11.58 8.64 7.79
N LEU A 153 -11.43 9.78 8.47
CA LEU A 153 -10.56 9.88 9.65
C LEU A 153 -11.03 8.94 10.76
N MET A 154 -12.34 8.93 11.05
CA MET A 154 -12.92 8.00 12.01
C MET A 154 -12.73 6.53 11.60
N LEU A 155 -12.97 6.21 10.33
CA LEU A 155 -12.83 4.86 9.81
C LEU A 155 -11.38 4.38 9.94
N SER A 156 -10.43 5.24 9.60
CA SER A 156 -8.99 4.96 9.70
C SER A 156 -8.58 4.75 11.15
N LEU A 157 -8.98 5.64 12.07
CA LEU A 157 -8.70 5.48 13.50
C LEU A 157 -9.28 4.17 14.03
N ARG A 158 -10.51 3.81 13.63
CA ARG A 158 -11.14 2.56 14.03
C ARG A 158 -10.37 1.34 13.51
N ALA A 159 -9.96 1.32 12.24
CA ALA A 159 -9.18 0.25 11.64
C ALA A 159 -7.83 0.08 12.36
N MET A 160 -7.13 1.19 12.66
CA MET A 160 -5.87 1.20 13.41
C MET A 160 -6.01 0.53 14.78
N LEU A 161 -7.05 0.91 15.53
CA LEU A 161 -7.31 0.35 16.87
C LEU A 161 -7.75 -1.11 16.81
N HIS A 162 -8.45 -1.53 15.75
CA HIS A 162 -8.98 -2.88 15.62
C HIS A 162 -7.92 -3.90 15.19
N LEU A 163 -7.09 -3.56 14.20
CA LEU A 163 -6.08 -4.48 13.65
C LEU A 163 -4.81 -4.56 14.49
N GLU A 164 -4.52 -3.57 15.33
CA GLU A 164 -3.38 -3.55 16.26
C GLU A 164 -2.01 -3.80 15.56
N LEU A 165 -1.89 -3.37 14.31
CA LEU A 165 -0.66 -3.42 13.52
C LEU A 165 -0.03 -2.02 13.34
N PRO A 166 1.28 -1.94 13.02
CA PRO A 166 1.81 -0.75 12.38
C PRO A 166 0.96 -0.43 11.15
N HIS A 167 0.33 0.74 11.12
CA HIS A 167 -0.72 1.06 10.18
C HIS A 167 -0.33 2.28 9.36
N ILE A 168 -0.35 2.15 8.04
CA ILE A 168 -0.09 3.22 7.09
C ILE A 168 -1.41 3.51 6.40
N ASN A 169 -2.04 4.65 6.70
CA ASN A 169 -3.18 5.10 5.92
C ASN A 169 -2.68 5.77 4.65
N VAL A 170 -3.38 5.56 3.55
CA VAL A 170 -2.95 6.00 2.23
C VAL A 170 -4.12 6.62 1.50
N LEU A 171 -3.97 7.87 1.05
CA LEU A 171 -4.86 8.49 0.09
C LEU A 171 -4.48 7.98 -1.31
N SER A 172 -5.29 7.10 -1.87
CA SER A 172 -5.09 6.52 -3.20
C SER A 172 -5.74 7.39 -4.28
N LYS A 173 -5.27 7.21 -5.52
CA LYS A 173 -5.80 7.91 -6.72
C LYS A 173 -5.62 9.43 -6.66
N VAL A 174 -4.53 9.89 -6.05
CA VAL A 174 -4.23 11.34 -5.98
C VAL A 174 -4.07 11.97 -7.37
N ASP A 175 -3.73 11.17 -8.39
CA ASP A 175 -3.69 11.56 -9.80
C ASP A 175 -5.06 11.98 -10.39
N LEU A 176 -6.15 11.55 -9.74
CA LEU A 176 -7.52 11.88 -10.13
C LEU A 176 -8.11 13.05 -9.34
N ILE A 177 -7.39 13.62 -8.38
CA ILE A 177 -7.97 14.61 -7.44
C ILE A 177 -8.48 15.86 -8.16
N ALA A 178 -7.75 16.35 -9.16
CA ALA A 178 -8.15 17.49 -10.00
C ALA A 178 -9.43 17.23 -10.81
N GLN A 179 -9.82 15.97 -11.00
CA GLN A 179 -11.08 15.60 -11.67
C GLN A 179 -12.27 15.58 -10.70
N TYR A 180 -12.02 15.47 -9.39
CA TYR A 180 -13.05 15.42 -8.37
C TYR A 180 -13.56 16.80 -7.95
N GLY A 181 -12.74 17.84 -8.12
CA GLY A 181 -13.08 19.23 -7.84
C GLY A 181 -11.91 19.99 -7.20
N ASP A 182 -12.15 21.25 -6.89
CA ASP A 182 -11.19 22.06 -6.15
C ASP A 182 -11.15 21.60 -4.68
N LEU A 183 -9.94 21.56 -4.11
CA LEU A 183 -9.75 21.28 -2.69
C LEU A 183 -9.87 22.58 -1.89
N ASP A 184 -10.51 22.51 -0.72
CA ASP A 184 -10.58 23.66 0.19
C ASP A 184 -9.21 23.99 0.81
N PHE A 185 -8.33 22.99 0.92
CA PHE A 185 -7.00 23.09 1.50
C PHE A 185 -5.96 22.34 0.66
N ASN A 186 -4.67 22.58 0.93
CA ASN A 186 -3.59 21.82 0.29
C ASN A 186 -3.56 20.38 0.81
N LEU A 187 -2.97 19.47 0.03
CA LEU A 187 -2.82 18.06 0.42
C LEU A 187 -2.14 17.86 1.78
N ASP A 188 -1.16 18.70 2.14
CA ASP A 188 -0.47 18.67 3.44
C ASP A 188 -1.47 18.65 4.62
N PHE A 189 -2.53 19.46 4.53
CA PHE A 189 -3.57 19.53 5.56
C PHE A 189 -4.29 18.18 5.73
N TYR A 190 -4.62 17.52 4.61
CA TYR A 190 -5.31 16.24 4.62
C TYR A 190 -4.40 15.06 4.98
N THR A 191 -3.10 15.17 4.73
CA THR A 191 -2.12 14.12 5.03
C THR A 191 -1.61 14.18 6.46
N GLU A 192 -1.34 15.38 6.99
CA GLU A 192 -0.83 15.54 8.36
C GLU A 192 -1.93 15.41 9.41
N VAL A 193 -3.19 15.72 9.05
CA VAL A 193 -4.36 15.64 9.94
C VAL A 193 -4.13 16.47 11.21
N GLN A 194 -3.58 17.66 11.04
CA GLN A 194 -3.34 18.64 12.11
C GLN A 194 -4.21 19.88 11.91
N ASP A 195 -4.69 20.44 13.01
CA ASP A 195 -5.50 21.66 13.05
C ASP A 195 -6.80 21.54 12.23
N LEU A 196 -7.57 20.49 12.48
CA LEU A 196 -8.88 20.24 11.88
C LEU A 196 -9.93 21.33 12.19
N SER A 197 -9.58 22.32 13.02
CA SER A 197 -10.41 23.50 13.30
C SER A 197 -10.81 24.24 12.02
N TYR A 198 -9.96 24.22 10.98
CA TYR A 198 -10.25 24.83 9.68
C TYR A 198 -11.47 24.23 8.97
N LEU A 199 -11.84 22.97 9.26
CA LEU A 199 -13.03 22.33 8.73
C LEU A 199 -14.34 22.97 9.25
N GLU A 200 -14.29 23.73 10.35
CA GLU A 200 -15.47 24.39 10.89
C GLU A 200 -16.15 25.32 9.87
N ASN A 201 -15.35 26.04 9.08
CA ASN A 201 -15.83 26.94 8.04
C ASN A 201 -16.48 26.17 6.89
N ALA A 202 -15.89 25.05 6.47
CA ALA A 202 -16.44 24.17 5.45
C ALA A 202 -17.78 23.54 5.89
N LEU A 203 -17.93 23.29 7.20
CA LEU A 203 -19.16 22.78 7.80
C LEU A 203 -20.19 23.86 8.14
N SER A 204 -19.92 25.14 7.86
CA SER A 204 -20.78 26.26 8.27
C SER A 204 -22.17 26.26 7.63
N ALA A 205 -22.31 25.68 6.44
CA ALA A 205 -23.59 25.51 5.75
C ALA A 205 -24.50 24.44 6.41
N SER A 206 -23.96 23.64 7.32
CA SER A 206 -24.68 22.57 8.01
C SER A 206 -25.41 23.06 9.27
N THR A 207 -26.27 22.22 9.83
CA THR A 207 -26.97 22.57 11.08
C THR A 207 -25.96 22.76 12.24
N PRO A 208 -26.22 23.67 13.20
CA PRO A 208 -25.31 23.90 14.32
C PRO A 208 -24.97 22.63 15.11
N ARG A 209 -25.93 21.70 15.24
CA ARG A 209 -25.75 20.41 15.91
C ARG A 209 -24.82 19.48 15.12
N TYR A 210 -24.94 19.45 13.79
CA TYR A 210 -24.08 18.64 12.94
C TYR A 210 -22.63 19.13 12.98
N ARG A 211 -22.43 20.44 12.89
CA ARG A 211 -21.12 21.06 13.05
C ARG A 211 -20.51 20.75 14.42
N ALA A 212 -21.25 20.96 15.51
CA ALA A 212 -20.73 20.69 16.86
C ALA A 212 -20.31 19.22 17.06
N LEU A 213 -21.06 18.27 16.49
CA LEU A 213 -20.70 16.86 16.51
C LEU A 213 -19.39 16.58 15.75
N ASN A 214 -19.27 17.10 14.53
CA ASN A 214 -18.07 16.92 13.71
C ASN A 214 -16.83 17.55 14.34
N MET A 215 -16.95 18.72 14.98
CA MET A 215 -15.84 19.35 15.70
C MET A 215 -15.41 18.53 16.92
N ALA A 216 -16.36 17.93 17.66
CA ALA A 216 -16.03 17.02 18.75
C ALA A 216 -15.30 15.75 18.26
N ILE A 217 -15.68 15.24 17.10
CA ILE A 217 -14.99 14.12 16.43
C ILE A 217 -13.57 14.53 16.01
N CYS A 218 -13.41 15.71 15.41
CA CYS A 218 -12.09 16.22 15.01
C CYS A 218 -11.15 16.33 16.22
N SER A 219 -11.63 16.94 17.31
CA SER A 219 -10.87 17.05 18.56
C SER A 219 -10.44 15.67 19.08
N LEU A 220 -11.33 14.66 19.06
CA LEU A 220 -10.98 13.31 19.47
C LEU A 220 -9.84 12.74 18.62
N ILE A 221 -9.89 12.93 17.30
CA ILE A 221 -8.90 12.36 16.36
C ILE A 221 -7.54 13.02 16.55
N GLU A 222 -7.53 14.35 16.72
CA GLU A 222 -6.31 15.12 17.01
C GLU A 222 -5.69 14.74 18.36
N ASP A 223 -6.52 14.55 19.39
CA ASP A 223 -6.04 14.20 20.74
C ASP A 223 -5.25 12.88 20.75
N TYR A 224 -5.64 11.90 19.91
CA TYR A 224 -4.87 10.67 19.75
C TYR A 224 -3.61 10.87 18.90
N GLY A 225 -3.63 11.78 17.92
CA GLY A 225 -2.49 12.07 17.04
C GLY A 225 -1.96 10.86 16.26
N LEU A 226 -2.80 9.83 16.07
CA LEU A 226 -2.43 8.58 15.41
C LEU A 226 -2.66 8.60 13.91
N VAL A 227 -3.65 9.36 13.45
CA VAL A 227 -4.08 9.33 12.05
C VAL A 227 -3.21 10.28 11.24
N GLY A 228 -2.54 9.75 10.24
CA GLY A 228 -1.89 10.49 9.16
C GLY A 228 -1.99 9.67 7.88
N PHE A 229 -1.80 10.32 6.73
CA PHE A 229 -1.88 9.66 5.42
C PHE A 229 -0.63 9.89 4.59
N GLU A 230 -0.24 8.85 3.86
CA GLU A 230 0.66 8.95 2.72
C GLU A 230 -0.15 9.09 1.42
N THR A 231 0.42 9.69 0.38
CA THR A 231 -0.24 9.82 -0.92
C THR A 231 0.19 8.73 -1.89
N LEU A 232 -0.75 8.25 -2.71
CA LEU A 232 -0.50 7.18 -3.67
C LEU A 232 -1.15 7.43 -5.04
N ALA A 233 -0.31 7.50 -6.07
CA ALA A 233 -0.68 7.30 -7.46
C ALA A 233 -0.03 6.00 -7.94
N VAL A 234 -0.82 4.95 -8.21
CA VAL A 234 -0.28 3.61 -8.49
C VAL A 234 0.49 3.57 -9.82
N GLU A 235 0.08 4.38 -10.79
CA GLU A 235 0.77 4.48 -12.08
C GLU A 235 2.09 5.25 -11.98
N ASP A 236 2.31 6.01 -10.91
CA ASP A 236 3.56 6.72 -10.67
C ASP A 236 4.55 5.86 -9.89
N LYS A 237 5.72 5.68 -10.51
CA LYS A 237 6.81 4.88 -9.94
C LYS A 237 7.40 5.53 -8.68
N GLU A 238 7.51 6.86 -8.64
CA GLU A 238 8.12 7.55 -7.50
C GLU A 238 7.22 7.45 -6.26
N SER A 239 5.93 7.65 -6.43
CA SER A 239 4.89 7.44 -5.41
C SER A 239 4.92 6.00 -4.86
N MET A 240 4.93 4.99 -5.72
CA MET A 240 5.00 3.58 -5.30
C MET A 240 6.32 3.24 -4.56
N LEU A 241 7.44 3.82 -4.98
CA LEU A 241 8.74 3.66 -4.30
C LEU A 241 8.74 4.33 -2.92
N HIS A 242 8.21 5.55 -2.81
CA HIS A 242 8.09 6.27 -1.55
C HIS A 242 7.25 5.47 -0.55
N LEU A 243 6.05 5.05 -0.93
CA LEU A 243 5.18 4.26 -0.05
C LEU A 243 5.83 2.93 0.35
N THR A 244 6.52 2.24 -0.57
CA THR A 244 7.27 1.02 -0.26
C THR A 244 8.33 1.27 0.82
N ARG A 245 9.02 2.42 0.79
CA ARG A 245 10.01 2.78 1.82
C ARG A 245 9.38 3.01 3.18
N VAL A 246 8.25 3.70 3.23
CA VAL A 246 7.50 3.95 4.48
C VAL A 246 7.08 2.61 5.09
N ILE A 247 6.55 1.71 4.28
CA ILE A 247 6.13 0.36 4.71
C ILE A 247 7.33 -0.49 5.14
N ASP A 248 8.43 -0.49 4.40
CA ASP A 248 9.63 -1.26 4.76
C ASP A 248 10.23 -0.78 6.08
N LYS A 249 10.12 0.53 6.38
CA LYS A 249 10.51 1.09 7.69
C LYS A 249 9.57 0.62 8.79
N ALA A 250 8.25 0.69 8.57
CA ALA A 250 7.23 0.27 9.54
C ALA A 250 7.30 -1.23 9.86
N THR A 251 7.44 -2.07 8.84
CA THR A 251 7.62 -3.53 8.99
C THR A 251 9.01 -3.90 9.52
N GLY A 252 10.00 -3.01 9.36
CA GLY A 252 11.41 -3.25 9.64
C GLY A 252 12.10 -4.14 8.61
N CYS A 253 11.52 -4.32 7.41
CA CYS A 253 12.17 -5.01 6.29
C CYS A 253 13.47 -4.31 5.85
N VAL A 254 13.55 -2.99 6.08
CA VAL A 254 14.78 -2.18 5.93
C VAL A 254 15.98 -2.76 6.70
N PHE A 255 15.78 -3.67 7.66
CA PHE A 255 16.86 -4.18 8.51
C PHE A 255 17.31 -5.61 8.20
N VAL A 256 16.70 -6.39 7.27
CA VAL A 256 17.16 -7.75 6.87
C VAL A 256 17.97 -7.85 5.54
N PRO A 257 19.27 -8.22 5.52
CA PRO A 257 20.11 -8.28 4.31
C PRO A 257 19.80 -9.47 3.39
N PRO A 258 20.13 -9.37 2.08
CA PRO A 258 20.04 -10.50 1.17
C PRO A 258 21.11 -11.56 1.46
N PRO A 259 20.83 -12.82 1.09
CA PRO A 259 21.81 -13.90 1.15
C PRO A 259 23.05 -13.57 0.29
N GLY A 260 24.24 -13.55 0.91
CA GLY A 260 25.53 -13.42 0.19
C GLY A 260 26.09 -11.99 0.03
N SER A 261 25.58 -10.99 0.75
CA SER A 261 26.16 -9.63 0.73
C SER A 261 27.48 -9.53 1.52
N GLU A 262 28.52 -8.93 0.93
CA GLU A 262 29.78 -8.61 1.61
C GLU A 262 29.57 -7.46 2.61
N GLN A 263 30.00 -7.65 3.85
CA GLN A 263 29.87 -6.62 4.88
C GLN A 263 30.99 -5.58 4.77
N PRO A 264 30.72 -4.28 5.02
CA PRO A 264 31.75 -3.25 5.05
C PRO A 264 32.85 -3.55 6.08
N PRO A 265 34.11 -3.20 5.81
CA PRO A 265 35.21 -3.46 6.74
C PRO A 265 35.01 -2.71 8.07
N GLY A 266 34.98 -3.45 9.18
CA GLY A 266 34.81 -2.92 10.54
C GLY A 266 33.48 -3.25 11.22
N THR A 267 32.56 -3.97 10.57
CA THR A 267 31.35 -4.48 11.22
C THR A 267 31.68 -5.65 12.14
N VAL A 268 31.07 -5.67 13.33
CA VAL A 268 31.22 -6.78 14.28
C VAL A 268 30.66 -8.04 13.62
N ASP A 269 31.50 -9.06 13.48
CA ASP A 269 31.20 -10.27 12.73
C ASP A 269 30.06 -11.05 13.40
N ALA A 270 28.84 -10.77 12.97
CA ALA A 270 27.63 -11.44 13.42
C ALA A 270 27.37 -12.72 12.60
N GLY A 271 28.38 -13.30 11.95
CA GLY A 271 28.31 -14.50 11.11
C GLY A 271 27.60 -15.72 11.73
N ALA A 272 27.46 -15.76 13.06
CA ALA A 272 26.76 -16.80 13.82
C ALA A 272 25.39 -16.41 14.41
N ALA A 273 24.94 -15.15 14.29
CA ALA A 273 23.66 -14.69 14.87
C ALA A 273 22.46 -15.06 13.98
N PRO A 274 21.25 -15.34 14.53
CA PRO A 274 20.04 -15.56 13.73
C PRO A 274 19.80 -14.41 12.75
N GLY A 275 19.30 -14.69 11.54
CA GLY A 275 19.09 -13.69 10.47
C GLY A 275 18.25 -12.47 10.85
N ALA A 276 17.57 -12.50 12.01
CA ALA A 276 16.80 -11.41 12.59
C ALA A 276 17.64 -10.26 13.22
N GLN A 277 18.96 -10.43 13.38
CA GLN A 277 19.83 -9.49 14.13
C GLN A 277 20.97 -8.87 13.28
N ARG A 278 20.94 -9.01 11.95
CA ARG A 278 21.98 -8.48 11.04
C ARG A 278 21.38 -7.42 10.11
N PRO A 279 22.07 -6.30 9.79
CA PRO A 279 21.51 -5.16 9.05
C PRO A 279 21.42 -5.34 7.51
N ASN A 280 20.36 -4.85 6.85
CA ASN A 280 20.11 -4.96 5.40
C ASN A 280 20.87 -3.93 4.58
N ALA A 281 21.67 -4.34 3.60
CA ALA A 281 22.29 -3.40 2.67
C ALA A 281 21.32 -2.75 1.67
N PHE A 282 20.19 -3.37 1.28
CA PHE A 282 19.18 -2.79 0.38
C PHE A 282 18.23 -1.85 1.11
N GLY A 283 17.77 -2.24 2.29
CA GLY A 283 17.10 -1.35 3.23
C GLY A 283 18.00 -0.20 3.65
N LEU A 284 19.28 -0.45 3.92
CA LEU A 284 20.30 0.58 4.13
C LEU A 284 20.58 1.37 2.87
N PHE A 285 20.58 0.83 1.65
CA PHE A 285 20.77 1.66 0.45
C PHE A 285 19.56 2.58 0.26
N THR A 286 18.37 2.10 0.56
CA THR A 286 17.13 2.86 0.44
C THR A 286 16.90 3.83 1.61
N SER A 287 17.53 3.58 2.78
CA SER A 287 17.39 4.40 3.99
C SER A 287 18.63 5.26 4.32
N ALA A 288 19.82 4.84 3.89
CA ALA A 288 21.10 5.52 4.09
C ALA A 288 21.56 6.29 2.84
N ALA A 289 20.97 6.06 1.66
CA ALA A 289 20.89 7.12 0.65
C ALA A 289 19.88 8.16 1.15
N ALA A 290 20.22 8.86 2.25
CA ALA A 290 19.63 10.07 2.80
C ALA A 290 18.10 10.19 2.92
N THR A 291 17.69 11.19 3.68
CA THR A 291 16.56 12.06 3.32
C THR A 291 16.64 12.45 1.84
N ILE A 292 16.23 11.57 0.92
CA ILE A 292 16.08 11.93 -0.49
C ILE A 292 14.80 12.76 -0.58
N LYS A 293 15.03 14.08 -0.59
CA LYS A 293 14.26 15.06 -1.37
C LYS A 293 14.32 14.64 -2.85
N GLY A 294 13.63 13.57 -3.19
CA GLY A 294 13.32 13.23 -4.59
C GLY A 294 12.05 14.00 -4.98
N PRO A 295 11.79 14.20 -6.27
CA PRO A 295 10.49 14.69 -6.69
C PRO A 295 9.42 13.77 -6.06
N GLN A 296 8.36 14.35 -5.51
CA GLN A 296 7.22 13.62 -4.92
C GLN A 296 7.50 12.84 -3.61
N SER A 297 8.66 13.07 -2.98
CA SER A 297 8.90 12.59 -1.60
C SER A 297 8.26 13.47 -0.53
N ASP A 298 7.94 14.71 -0.90
CA ASP A 298 7.24 15.70 -0.11
C ASP A 298 5.82 15.85 -0.68
N VAL A 299 4.81 15.93 0.18
CA VAL A 299 3.41 16.07 -0.26
C VAL A 299 3.20 17.36 -1.06
N ARG A 300 4.04 18.38 -0.86
CA ARG A 300 4.05 19.61 -1.68
C ARG A 300 4.45 19.36 -3.13
N ASP A 301 5.39 18.44 -3.37
CA ASP A 301 5.76 18.06 -4.74
C ASP A 301 4.60 17.28 -5.40
N VAL A 302 3.86 16.48 -4.62
CA VAL A 302 2.67 15.75 -5.07
C VAL A 302 1.54 16.72 -5.41
N GLN A 303 1.33 17.75 -4.58
CA GLN A 303 0.42 18.86 -4.84
C GLN A 303 0.78 19.56 -6.16
N GLU A 304 2.06 19.94 -6.33
CA GLU A 304 2.51 20.60 -7.55
C GLU A 304 2.30 19.73 -8.80
N ARG A 305 2.65 18.43 -8.70
CA ARG A 305 2.55 17.46 -9.81
C ARG A 305 1.10 17.18 -10.24
N TRP A 306 0.20 17.00 -9.29
CA TRP A 306 -1.15 16.45 -9.55
C TRP A 306 -2.27 17.48 -9.45
N VAL A 307 -2.04 18.60 -8.76
CA VAL A 307 -3.05 19.65 -8.54
C VAL A 307 -2.66 20.93 -9.25
N ASP A 308 -1.52 21.54 -8.91
CA ASP A 308 -1.25 22.94 -9.29
C ASP A 308 -0.72 23.09 -10.73
N ALA A 309 0.18 22.20 -11.17
CA ALA A 309 0.90 22.31 -12.44
C ALA A 309 0.84 21.04 -13.31
N ARG A 310 -0.29 20.31 -13.24
CA ARG A 310 -0.48 19.02 -13.91
C ARG A 310 -0.12 19.01 -15.40
N GLU A 311 -0.64 19.98 -16.17
CA GLU A 311 -0.43 20.03 -17.63
C GLU A 311 1.04 20.25 -18.00
N ASP A 312 1.73 21.10 -17.24
CA ASP A 312 3.16 21.40 -17.44
C ASP A 312 4.03 20.16 -17.14
N TRP A 313 3.72 19.45 -16.05
CA TRP A 313 4.38 18.20 -15.70
C TRP A 313 4.13 17.10 -16.74
N ASP A 314 2.88 16.90 -17.16
CA ASP A 314 2.53 15.91 -18.19
C ASP A 314 3.25 16.22 -19.52
N ALA A 315 3.37 17.50 -19.90
CA ALA A 315 4.11 17.93 -21.08
C ALA A 315 5.63 17.69 -20.94
N TRP A 316 6.18 17.95 -19.75
CA TRP A 316 7.59 17.71 -19.44
C TRP A 316 7.95 16.22 -19.47
N GLU A 317 7.17 15.36 -18.82
CA GLU A 317 7.37 13.90 -18.81
C GLU A 317 7.30 13.32 -20.22
N LYS A 318 6.32 13.74 -21.01
CA LYS A 318 6.19 13.34 -22.41
C LYS A 318 7.39 13.77 -23.26
N ALA A 319 7.98 14.92 -22.96
CA ALA A 319 9.19 15.37 -23.62
C ALA A 319 10.42 14.53 -23.19
N GLN A 320 10.52 14.15 -21.92
CA GLN A 320 11.57 13.26 -21.42
C GLN A 320 11.49 11.88 -22.06
N TRP A 321 10.31 11.24 -22.06
CA TRP A 321 10.13 9.92 -22.70
C TRP A 321 10.45 9.93 -24.19
N ARG A 322 10.13 11.02 -24.90
CA ARG A 322 10.54 11.18 -26.31
C ARG A 322 12.06 11.23 -26.45
N ARG A 323 12.77 11.95 -25.57
CA ARG A 323 14.24 12.02 -25.59
C ARG A 323 14.87 10.68 -25.24
N GLU A 324 14.40 10.01 -24.20
CA GLU A 324 14.88 8.68 -23.82
C GLU A 324 14.63 7.64 -24.90
N GLY A 325 13.44 7.65 -25.52
CA GLY A 325 13.12 6.78 -26.65
C GLY A 325 14.03 7.01 -27.86
N GLN A 326 14.35 8.27 -28.17
CA GLN A 326 15.32 8.61 -29.22
C GLN A 326 16.72 8.10 -28.89
N LEU A 327 17.21 8.33 -27.66
CA LEU A 327 18.51 7.85 -27.20
C LEU A 327 18.59 6.31 -27.23
N ALA A 328 17.54 5.61 -26.79
CA ALA A 328 17.47 4.16 -26.83
C ALA A 328 17.51 3.63 -28.27
N GLN A 329 16.83 4.28 -29.21
CA GLN A 329 16.88 3.94 -30.64
C GLN A 329 18.27 4.18 -31.24
N GLU A 330 18.93 5.29 -30.88
CA GLU A 330 20.30 5.58 -31.33
C GLU A 330 21.30 4.55 -30.79
N VAL A 331 21.18 4.17 -29.50
CA VAL A 331 22.01 3.13 -28.89
C VAL A 331 21.76 1.78 -29.56
N ALA A 332 20.50 1.44 -29.85
CA ALA A 332 20.14 0.22 -30.57
C ALA A 332 20.63 0.20 -32.03
N GLN A 333 20.65 1.35 -32.71
CA GLN A 333 21.23 1.47 -34.05
C GLN A 333 22.75 1.34 -34.01
N LYS A 334 23.43 2.02 -33.08
CA LYS A 334 24.89 1.91 -32.91
C LYS A 334 25.33 0.50 -32.55
N SER A 335 24.58 -0.23 -31.73
CA SER A 335 24.87 -1.63 -31.39
C SER A 335 24.65 -2.57 -32.58
N LYS A 336 23.60 -2.36 -33.39
CA LYS A 336 23.39 -3.10 -34.66
C LYS A 336 24.49 -2.85 -35.69
N ILE A 337 24.95 -1.61 -35.82
CA ILE A 337 26.08 -1.26 -36.71
C ILE A 337 27.36 -1.94 -36.23
N ARG A 338 27.61 -1.94 -34.92
CA ARG A 338 28.79 -2.59 -34.31
C ARG A 338 28.79 -4.10 -34.50
N GLN A 339 27.63 -4.77 -34.44
CA GLN A 339 27.49 -6.20 -34.71
C GLN A 339 27.68 -6.56 -36.19
N ARG A 340 27.22 -5.70 -37.12
CA ARG A 340 27.46 -5.89 -38.56
C ARG A 340 28.94 -5.72 -38.94
N GLY A 341 29.63 -4.74 -38.36
CA GLY A 341 31.07 -4.51 -38.61
C GLY A 341 32.01 -5.60 -38.07
N THR A 342 31.57 -6.42 -37.11
CA THR A 342 32.32 -7.59 -36.62
C THR A 342 32.07 -8.87 -37.43
N GLY A 343 31.04 -8.91 -38.29
CA GLY A 343 30.73 -10.07 -39.13
C GLY A 343 31.45 -10.12 -40.48
N GLU A 344 32.09 -9.03 -40.90
CA GLU A 344 32.84 -8.94 -42.18
C GLU A 344 34.35 -9.17 -42.00
N LYS A 345 34.79 -9.67 -40.84
CA LYS A 345 36.17 -10.10 -40.58
C LYS A 345 36.24 -11.59 -40.19
N THR A 346 35.76 -12.43 -41.09
CA THR A 346 36.09 -13.86 -41.24
C THR A 346 36.04 -14.16 -42.71
#